data_AF-A0AAE0EYS9-F1
#
_entry.id   AF-A0AAE0EYS9-F1
#
_cell.length_a   1.000
_cell.length_b   1.000
_cell.length_c   1.000
_cell.angle_alpha   90.00
_cell.angle_beta   90.00
_cell.angle_gamma   90.00
#
_symmetry.space_group_name_H-M   'P 1'
#
loop_
_entity.id
_entity.type
_entity.pdbx_description
1 polymer ?
#
loop_
_entity_poly.entity_id
_entity_poly.type
_entity_poly.pdbx_seq_one_letter_code
_entity_poly.pdbx_strand_id
1 'polypeptide(L)'
;MAEEENPQEIRKGSVPGRKRGGSAFSAHYHDVKHDYDETVIVKFTEKCTITYADQAKWWLNCFWEEGAQEEAENIFKYYQLISSLDQEKKEQGCQLDQFRTQQFLEKLGETLTGQALRAQVDIRKEKHHVSLLEYLIFKYGGSAETLVTKPQGGGDMGPKIDAASKSLEEMQESMTKLKAQLEELTVKLEEQKKAEDALAAAEAEQQAALDALRAEKDAHQKKLDDLEKASQDDSLSTVKRNKAANEFQQLKAEDPLPVRKAEITQEAALRKVAKQRKIASEKTAATEAQKLEVEKAEEEGQAKVDECVAEISELKKCGGDTYGTFWWMEREIEEAQKYLPRHKLKNIATAVGALKVLPSAELR
;
A
#
# COMPACT_ATOMS: atom_id res chain seq x y z
N MET A 1 64.39 42.57 38.72
CA MET A 1 64.21 43.36 37.48
C MET A 1 63.78 42.34 36.44
N ALA A 2 62.48 42.03 36.35
CA ALA A 2 61.46 42.85 35.70
C ALA A 2 61.81 43.07 34.24
N GLU A 3 61.17 42.31 33.35
CA GLU A 3 60.57 42.84 32.14
C GLU A 3 59.46 41.88 31.70
N GLU A 4 58.24 42.41 31.75
CA GLU A 4 57.00 41.85 31.22
C GLU A 4 57.02 41.97 29.70
N GLU A 5 56.67 40.90 28.97
CA GLU A 5 56.01 41.05 27.67
C GLU A 5 54.84 40.07 27.53
N ASN A 6 53.74 40.65 27.09
CA ASN A 6 52.37 40.16 27.00
C ASN A 6 52.16 39.22 25.78
N PRO A 7 51.40 38.12 25.90
CA PRO A 7 51.19 37.16 24.81
C PRO A 7 49.93 37.46 23.98
N GLN A 8 50.08 37.88 22.72
CA GLN A 8 49.06 37.67 21.67
C GLN A 8 49.69 37.55 20.28
N GLU A 9 49.96 36.32 19.83
CA GLU A 9 49.97 35.99 18.40
C GLU A 9 49.85 34.47 18.21
N ILE A 10 48.62 33.94 18.27
CA ILE A 10 48.35 32.57 17.80
C ILE A 10 48.16 32.62 16.29
N ARG A 11 49.22 32.30 15.56
CA ARG A 11 49.18 31.98 14.13
C ARG A 11 48.33 30.73 13.92
N LYS A 12 47.21 30.88 13.20
CA LYS A 12 46.36 29.79 12.73
C LYS A 12 47.14 28.91 11.75
N GLY A 13 47.46 27.70 12.17
CA GLY A 13 47.94 26.64 11.30
C GLY A 13 46.84 26.23 10.31
N SER A 14 47.19 26.27 9.02
CA SER A 14 46.38 25.82 7.90
C SER A 14 46.12 24.32 7.99
N VAL A 15 44.85 23.93 8.12
CA VAL A 15 44.40 22.54 7.95
C VAL A 15 44.03 22.35 6.47
N PRO A 16 44.56 21.34 5.76
CA PRO A 16 44.24 21.11 4.35
C PRO A 16 42.75 20.82 4.19
N GLY A 17 42.07 21.67 3.44
CA GLY A 17 40.63 21.58 3.18
C GLY A 17 40.24 20.29 2.47
N ARG A 18 39.15 19.67 2.96
CA ARG A 18 38.36 18.69 2.21
C ARG A 18 37.97 19.32 0.88
N LYS A 19 38.39 18.72 -0.23
CA LYS A 19 37.84 19.01 -1.56
C LYS A 19 36.35 18.67 -1.52
N ARG A 20 35.49 19.68 -1.37
CA ARG A 20 34.10 19.59 -1.80
C ARG A 20 34.15 19.55 -3.33
N GLY A 21 33.76 18.43 -3.92
CA GLY A 21 33.46 18.38 -5.35
C GLY A 21 32.34 19.39 -5.60
N GLY A 22 32.63 20.44 -6.36
CA GLY A 22 31.60 21.33 -6.87
C GLY A 22 30.87 20.61 -7.99
N SER A 23 29.55 20.49 -7.85
CA SER A 23 28.65 20.21 -8.97
C SER A 23 28.89 21.25 -10.07
N ALA A 24 28.92 20.80 -11.33
CA ALA A 24 29.15 21.65 -12.50
C ALA A 24 28.05 22.71 -12.71
N PHE A 25 26.93 22.60 -11.99
CA PHE A 25 25.84 23.56 -12.03
C PHE A 25 25.92 24.54 -10.85
N SER A 26 26.73 25.60 -11.04
CA SER A 26 26.70 26.76 -10.17
C SER A 26 25.40 27.54 -10.39
N ALA A 27 24.59 27.72 -9.34
CA ALA A 27 23.37 28.54 -9.31
C ALA A 27 23.67 30.05 -9.50
N HIS A 28 24.18 30.42 -10.67
CA HIS A 28 24.20 31.79 -11.14
C HIS A 28 23.03 31.97 -12.11
N TYR A 29 22.06 32.78 -11.69
CA TYR A 29 20.99 33.26 -12.56
C TYR A 29 21.61 33.97 -13.76
N HIS A 30 21.65 33.30 -14.92
CA HIS A 30 22.14 33.87 -16.16
C HIS A 30 21.06 34.80 -16.74
N ASP A 31 21.23 36.10 -16.53
CA ASP A 31 20.42 37.18 -17.13
C ASP A 31 20.81 37.38 -18.61
N VAL A 32 20.70 36.32 -19.41
CA VAL A 32 20.96 36.33 -20.86
C VAL A 32 19.63 36.11 -21.57
N LYS A 33 19.06 37.18 -22.15
CA LYS A 33 17.98 37.03 -23.12
C LYS A 33 18.54 36.32 -24.35
N HIS A 34 18.20 35.05 -24.50
CA HIS A 34 18.50 34.29 -25.69
C HIS A 34 17.51 34.69 -26.79
N ASP A 35 18.02 35.30 -27.86
CA ASP A 35 17.25 35.53 -29.09
C ASP A 35 17.22 34.21 -29.88
N TYR A 36 16.21 33.39 -29.60
CA TYR A 36 16.05 32.08 -30.24
C TYR A 36 15.43 32.23 -31.62
N ASP A 37 15.95 31.46 -32.58
CA ASP A 37 15.31 31.33 -33.89
C ASP A 37 13.88 30.80 -33.78
N GLU A 38 12.99 31.21 -34.68
CA GLU A 38 11.57 30.84 -34.62
C GLU A 38 11.38 29.32 -34.69
N THR A 39 12.26 28.59 -35.38
CA THR A 39 12.20 27.12 -35.44
C THR A 39 12.53 26.46 -34.11
N VAL A 40 13.45 27.04 -33.32
CA VAL A 40 13.78 26.56 -31.97
C VAL A 40 12.62 26.79 -31.02
N ILE A 41 11.99 27.97 -31.10
CA ILE A 41 10.82 28.31 -30.27
C ILE A 41 9.66 27.34 -30.54
N VAL A 42 9.37 27.04 -31.81
CA VAL A 42 8.30 26.10 -32.19
C VAL A 42 8.58 24.70 -31.65
N LYS A 43 9.78 24.15 -31.89
CA LYS A 43 10.16 22.82 -31.41
C LYS A 43 10.15 22.72 -29.89
N PHE A 44 10.64 23.75 -29.20
CA PHE A 44 10.62 23.79 -27.75
C PHE A 44 9.19 23.84 -27.21
N THR A 45 8.31 24.61 -27.86
CA THR A 45 6.88 24.65 -27.53
C THR A 45 6.23 23.27 -27.65
N GLU A 46 6.50 22.53 -28.73
CA GLU A 46 6.03 21.16 -28.89
C GLU A 46 6.53 20.22 -27.79
N LYS A 47 7.77 20.40 -27.32
CA LYS A 47 8.31 19.58 -26.22
C LYS A 47 7.73 19.90 -24.85
N CYS A 48 7.10 21.05 -24.69
CA CYS A 48 6.46 21.40 -23.44
C CYS A 48 5.00 20.96 -23.37
N THR A 49 4.46 20.40 -24.45
CA THR A 49 3.10 19.82 -24.48
C THR A 49 3.07 18.32 -24.27
N ILE A 50 4.22 17.63 -24.29
CA ILE A 50 4.33 16.22 -23.86
C ILE A 50 4.19 16.09 -22.33
N THR A 51 4.05 14.86 -21.84
CA THR A 51 3.84 14.61 -20.40
C THR A 51 5.00 15.15 -19.55
N TYR A 52 4.74 15.47 -18.28
CA TYR A 52 5.82 15.87 -17.36
C TYR A 52 6.92 14.81 -17.24
N ALA A 53 6.58 13.52 -17.31
CA ALA A 53 7.56 12.44 -17.28
C ALA A 53 8.46 12.48 -18.52
N ASP A 54 7.87 12.65 -19.71
CA ASP A 54 8.65 12.71 -20.95
C ASP A 54 9.47 13.98 -21.05
N GLN A 55 8.97 15.11 -20.51
CA GLN A 55 9.75 16.33 -20.34
C GLN A 55 10.99 16.11 -19.47
N ALA A 56 10.84 15.40 -18.35
CA ALA A 56 11.96 15.08 -17.47
C ALA A 56 12.96 14.13 -18.14
N LYS A 57 12.48 13.05 -18.80
CA LYS A 57 13.34 12.14 -19.59
C LYS A 57 14.11 12.89 -20.68
N TRP A 58 13.44 13.80 -21.39
CA TRP A 58 14.05 14.63 -22.44
C TRP A 58 15.17 15.52 -21.90
N TRP A 59 14.94 16.17 -20.75
CA TRP A 59 15.97 16.93 -20.06
C TRP A 59 17.15 16.05 -19.65
N LEU A 60 16.88 14.92 -18.99
CA LEU A 60 17.90 14.02 -18.48
C LEU A 60 18.77 13.46 -19.61
N ASN A 61 18.18 13.05 -20.73
CA ASN A 61 18.92 12.60 -21.90
C ASN A 61 19.81 13.70 -22.48
N CYS A 62 19.28 14.92 -22.58
CA CYS A 62 20.00 16.07 -23.15
C CYS A 62 21.23 16.48 -22.33
N PHE A 63 21.13 16.42 -21.00
CA PHE A 63 22.12 17.00 -20.08
C PHE A 63 22.77 15.96 -19.16
N TRP A 64 22.66 14.67 -19.49
CA TRP A 64 23.16 13.56 -18.65
C TRP A 64 24.63 13.75 -18.25
N GLU A 65 25.49 13.94 -19.25
CA GLU A 65 26.94 14.11 -19.08
C GLU A 65 27.32 15.51 -18.54
N GLU A 66 26.41 16.48 -18.61
CA GLU A 66 26.62 17.84 -18.09
C GLU A 66 26.29 17.98 -16.59
N GLY A 67 25.90 16.88 -15.94
CA GLY A 67 25.64 16.82 -14.50
C GLY A 67 24.20 16.51 -14.13
N ALA A 68 23.28 16.37 -15.11
CA ALA A 68 21.88 16.03 -14.81
C ALA A 68 21.74 14.67 -14.11
N GLN A 69 22.71 13.76 -14.27
CA GLN A 69 22.76 12.49 -13.53
C GLN A 69 22.79 12.67 -12.00
N GLU A 70 23.45 13.71 -11.49
CA GLU A 70 23.54 13.98 -10.04
C GLU A 70 22.21 14.53 -9.49
N GLU A 71 21.41 15.12 -10.38
CA GLU A 71 20.15 15.79 -10.08
C GLU A 71 18.93 14.94 -10.46
N ALA A 72 19.13 13.74 -11.01
CA ALA A 72 18.04 12.90 -11.55
C ALA A 72 16.95 12.60 -10.50
N GLU A 73 17.35 12.31 -9.26
CA GLU A 73 16.40 12.08 -8.16
C GLU A 73 15.62 13.35 -7.77
N ASN A 74 16.25 14.53 -7.87
CA ASN A 74 15.55 15.80 -7.63
C ASN A 74 14.57 16.10 -8.75
N ILE A 75 14.97 15.85 -10.00
CA ILE A 75 14.12 16.00 -11.19
C ILE A 75 12.91 15.06 -11.11
N PHE A 76 13.10 13.81 -10.67
CA PHE A 76 12.00 12.88 -10.43
C PHE A 76 11.04 13.39 -9.35
N LYS A 77 11.55 13.95 -8.25
CA LYS A 77 10.71 14.59 -7.21
C LYS A 77 9.96 15.81 -7.74
N TYR A 78 10.57 16.60 -8.64
CA TYR A 78 9.90 17.74 -9.27
C TYR A 78 8.76 17.28 -10.16
N TYR A 79 8.95 16.20 -10.92
CA TYR A 79 7.89 15.55 -11.67
C TYR A 79 6.75 15.08 -10.76
N GLN A 80 7.05 14.34 -9.68
CA GLN A 80 5.99 13.87 -8.76
C GLN A 80 5.21 15.05 -8.17
N LEU A 81 5.92 16.12 -7.79
CA LEU A 81 5.30 17.31 -7.24
C LEU A 81 4.43 18.04 -8.26
N ILE A 82 4.95 18.28 -9.47
CA ILE A 82 4.22 19.01 -10.51
C ILE A 82 2.97 18.24 -10.94
N SER A 83 3.07 16.92 -11.12
CA SER A 83 1.92 16.04 -11.41
C SER A 83 0.90 16.02 -10.27
N SER A 84 1.32 16.09 -9.01
CA SER A 84 0.39 16.14 -7.88
C SER A 84 -0.40 17.46 -7.78
N LEU A 85 0.16 18.55 -8.33
CA LEU A 85 -0.45 19.89 -8.33
C LEU A 85 -1.38 20.12 -9.52
N ASP A 86 -1.17 19.38 -10.61
CA ASP A 86 -2.06 19.35 -11.77
C ASP A 86 -3.33 18.55 -11.45
N GLN A 87 -4.36 19.22 -10.97
CA GLN A 87 -5.58 18.56 -10.49
C GLN A 87 -6.45 18.00 -11.62
N GLU A 88 -6.31 18.53 -12.84
CA GLU A 88 -7.11 18.11 -14.00
C GLU A 88 -6.49 16.91 -14.70
N LYS A 89 -5.22 17.03 -15.10
CA LYS A 89 -4.55 16.04 -15.94
C LYS A 89 -3.55 15.17 -15.17
N LYS A 90 -3.13 15.58 -13.98
CA LYS A 90 -2.23 14.81 -13.10
C LYS A 90 -0.95 14.36 -13.83
N GLU A 91 -0.67 13.06 -13.86
CA GLU A 91 0.48 12.46 -14.53
C GLU A 91 0.46 12.66 -16.06
N GLN A 92 -0.72 12.84 -16.65
CA GLN A 92 -0.93 13.14 -18.07
C GLN A 92 -0.88 14.64 -18.38
N GLY A 93 -0.55 15.47 -17.38
CA GLY A 93 -0.37 16.90 -17.55
C GLY A 93 0.95 17.25 -18.23
N CYS A 94 1.05 18.51 -18.67
CA CYS A 94 2.22 19.02 -19.39
C CYS A 94 2.66 20.42 -18.93
N GLN A 95 1.78 21.19 -18.29
CA GLN A 95 2.08 22.53 -17.81
C GLN A 95 1.10 22.98 -16.71
N LEU A 96 1.59 23.80 -15.79
CA LEU A 96 0.83 24.39 -14.70
C LEU A 96 0.39 25.81 -15.01
N ASP A 97 -0.79 26.20 -14.55
CA ASP A 97 -1.22 27.60 -14.54
C ASP A 97 -0.39 28.43 -13.54
N GLN A 98 -0.59 29.75 -13.53
CA GLN A 98 0.12 30.66 -12.63
C GLN A 98 -0.02 30.30 -11.14
N PHE A 99 -1.21 29.89 -10.70
CA PHE A 99 -1.48 29.63 -9.28
C PHE A 99 -0.82 28.33 -8.84
N ARG A 100 -0.91 27.27 -9.65
CA ARG A 100 -0.25 25.99 -9.40
C ARG A 100 1.27 26.11 -9.50
N THR A 101 1.76 26.91 -10.45
CA THR A 101 3.21 27.22 -10.55
C THR A 101 3.70 27.90 -9.27
N GLN A 102 2.94 28.85 -8.72
CA GLN A 102 3.28 29.48 -7.45
C GLN A 102 3.35 28.45 -6.31
N GLN A 103 2.34 27.58 -6.17
CA GLN A 103 2.34 26.51 -5.17
C GLN A 103 3.51 25.53 -5.35
N PHE A 104 3.87 25.23 -6.60
CA PHE A 104 5.00 24.38 -6.93
C PHE A 104 6.32 24.98 -6.41
N LEU A 105 6.57 26.25 -6.72
CA LEU A 105 7.77 26.98 -6.28
C LEU A 105 7.85 27.09 -4.75
N GLU A 106 6.74 27.43 -4.09
CA GLU A 106 6.67 27.51 -2.63
C GLU A 106 7.01 26.18 -1.95
N LYS A 107 6.46 25.06 -2.46
CA LYS A 107 6.74 23.73 -1.92
C LYS A 107 8.19 23.29 -2.12
N LEU A 108 8.88 23.84 -3.13
CA LEU A 108 10.31 23.62 -3.35
C LEU A 108 11.20 24.58 -2.56
N GLY A 109 10.61 25.54 -1.83
CA GLY A 109 11.34 26.55 -1.07
C GLY A 109 11.95 27.65 -1.94
N GLU A 110 11.49 27.80 -3.18
CA GLU A 110 11.94 28.84 -4.10
C GLU A 110 11.30 30.19 -3.72
N THR A 111 12.09 31.25 -3.68
CA THR A 111 11.61 32.60 -3.29
C THR A 111 11.00 33.38 -4.45
N LEU A 112 11.07 32.85 -5.68
CA LEU A 112 10.59 33.50 -6.88
C LEU A 112 9.09 33.29 -7.06
N THR A 113 8.39 34.30 -7.60
CA THR A 113 6.97 34.14 -7.96
C THR A 113 6.83 33.46 -9.32
N GLY A 114 5.70 32.78 -9.57
CA GLY A 114 5.41 32.20 -10.89
C GLY A 114 5.34 33.22 -12.04
N GLN A 115 5.10 34.50 -11.74
CA GLN A 115 5.23 35.59 -12.72
C GLN A 115 6.69 35.90 -13.03
N ALA A 116 7.54 35.98 -12.01
CA ALA A 116 8.95 36.29 -12.19
C ALA A 116 9.71 35.13 -12.83
N LEU A 117 9.35 33.86 -12.57
CA LEU A 117 9.87 32.70 -13.28
C LEU A 117 9.63 32.81 -14.79
N ARG A 118 8.39 33.09 -15.20
CA ARG A 118 8.02 33.25 -16.61
C ARG A 118 8.75 34.40 -17.29
N ALA A 119 8.94 35.51 -16.58
CA ALA A 119 9.69 36.64 -17.12
C ALA A 119 11.16 36.30 -17.40
N GLN A 120 11.73 35.34 -16.66
CA GLN A 120 13.12 34.89 -16.85
C GLN A 120 13.26 33.81 -17.92
N VAL A 121 12.28 32.92 -18.06
CA VAL A 121 12.27 31.84 -19.06
C VAL A 121 11.39 32.21 -20.26
N ASP A 122 11.33 33.47 -20.68
CA ASP A 122 10.48 33.98 -21.77
C ASP A 122 10.93 33.44 -23.15
N ILE A 123 10.82 32.12 -23.33
CA ILE A 123 11.24 31.34 -24.50
C ILE A 123 10.05 31.12 -25.44
N ARG A 124 8.84 30.94 -24.89
CA ARG A 124 7.62 30.66 -25.66
C ARG A 124 6.70 31.86 -25.78
N LYS A 125 5.91 31.88 -26.85
CA LYS A 125 4.87 32.90 -27.08
C LYS A 125 3.67 32.75 -26.12
N GLU A 126 3.41 31.54 -25.61
CA GLU A 126 2.34 31.28 -24.63
C GLU A 126 2.78 31.65 -23.22
N LYS A 127 2.18 32.70 -22.64
CA LYS A 127 2.68 33.33 -21.40
C LYS A 127 1.95 32.93 -20.13
N HIS A 128 0.95 32.03 -20.18
CA HIS A 128 0.07 31.77 -19.04
C HIS A 128 0.38 30.49 -18.26
N HIS A 129 1.21 29.61 -18.82
CA HIS A 129 1.52 28.30 -18.26
C HIS A 129 3.02 28.09 -18.14
N VAL A 130 3.44 27.28 -17.17
CA VAL A 130 4.84 26.86 -16.98
C VAL A 130 4.93 25.34 -17.03
N SER A 131 5.75 24.86 -17.94
CA SER A 131 6.11 23.45 -18.14
C SER A 131 7.26 23.04 -17.22
N LEU A 132 7.45 21.73 -17.04
CA LEU A 132 8.59 21.23 -16.26
C LEU A 132 9.92 21.59 -16.94
N LEU A 133 10.00 21.52 -18.27
CA LEU A 133 11.21 21.92 -19.01
C LEU A 133 11.62 23.37 -18.78
N GLU A 134 10.67 24.32 -18.74
CA GLU A 134 10.99 25.72 -18.45
C GLU A 134 11.54 25.88 -17.03
N TYR A 135 10.96 25.17 -16.06
CA TYR A 135 11.49 25.18 -14.70
C TYR A 135 12.91 24.58 -14.62
N LEU A 136 13.19 23.51 -15.37
CA LEU A 136 14.51 22.89 -15.40
C LEU A 136 15.55 23.80 -16.06
N ILE A 137 15.21 24.47 -17.17
CA ILE A 137 16.07 25.49 -17.80
C ILE A 137 16.37 26.61 -16.81
N PHE A 138 15.37 27.09 -16.08
CA PHE A 138 15.56 28.12 -15.07
C PHE A 138 16.49 27.66 -13.94
N LYS A 139 16.23 26.47 -13.41
CA LYS A 139 16.86 25.99 -12.18
C LYS A 139 18.32 25.59 -12.38
N TYR A 140 18.54 24.81 -13.43
CA TYR A 140 19.86 24.28 -13.71
C TYR A 140 20.57 25.17 -14.73
N GLY A 141 19.88 25.89 -15.60
CA GLY A 141 20.51 26.52 -16.75
C GLY A 141 20.65 25.51 -17.88
N GLY A 142 20.62 26.02 -19.11
CA GLY A 142 20.58 25.21 -20.32
C GLY A 142 19.94 26.01 -21.45
N SER A 143 20.20 25.64 -22.70
CA SER A 143 19.63 26.31 -23.86
C SER A 143 18.48 25.50 -24.45
N ALA A 144 17.39 26.19 -24.80
CA ALA A 144 16.29 25.57 -25.56
C ALA A 144 16.76 25.05 -26.92
N GLU A 145 17.75 25.69 -27.52
CA GLU A 145 18.38 25.23 -28.76
C GLU A 145 19.05 23.87 -28.56
N THR A 146 19.83 23.71 -27.48
CA THR A 146 20.47 22.43 -27.15
C THR A 146 19.43 21.33 -26.92
N LEU A 147 18.35 21.64 -26.19
CA LEU A 147 17.26 20.69 -25.91
C LEU A 147 16.58 20.15 -27.18
N VAL A 148 16.43 20.97 -28.21
CA VAL A 148 15.73 20.56 -29.45
C VAL A 148 16.66 20.03 -30.53
N THR A 149 17.97 20.22 -30.40
CA THR A 149 18.97 19.81 -31.41
C THR A 149 19.76 18.57 -31.02
N LYS A 150 20.03 18.35 -29.72
CA LYS A 150 20.77 17.16 -29.28
C LYS A 150 20.01 15.87 -29.61
N PRO A 151 20.71 14.82 -30.06
CA PRO A 151 20.11 13.50 -30.22
C PRO A 151 19.49 13.00 -28.91
N GLN A 152 18.30 12.41 -29.00
CA GLN A 152 17.54 11.87 -27.86
C GLN A 152 17.44 10.35 -27.93
N GLY A 153 18.49 9.70 -28.45
CA GLY A 153 18.52 8.27 -28.80
C GLY A 153 17.40 7.80 -29.73
N GLY A 154 16.97 8.67 -30.66
CA GLY A 154 16.14 8.26 -31.80
C GLY A 154 16.90 7.36 -32.79
N GLY A 155 16.16 6.63 -33.64
CA GLY A 155 16.69 5.62 -34.56
C GLY A 155 16.23 4.21 -34.17
N ASP A 156 17.11 3.21 -34.28
CA ASP A 156 16.80 1.80 -33.98
C ASP A 156 16.49 1.53 -32.49
N MET A 157 16.86 2.46 -31.60
CA MET A 157 16.59 2.37 -30.16
C MET A 157 15.20 2.86 -29.76
N GLY A 158 14.59 3.78 -30.53
CA GLY A 158 13.27 4.32 -30.24
C GLY A 158 12.20 3.24 -30.09
N PRO A 159 11.97 2.38 -31.11
CA PRO A 159 10.98 1.30 -31.03
C PRO A 159 11.21 0.32 -29.87
N LYS A 160 12.47 0.12 -29.45
CA LYS A 160 12.80 -0.76 -28.33
C LYS A 160 12.51 -0.12 -26.97
N ILE A 161 12.76 1.19 -26.85
CA ILE A 161 12.42 1.97 -25.66
C ILE A 161 10.90 2.09 -25.52
N ASP A 162 10.17 2.26 -26.63
CA ASP A 162 8.71 2.29 -26.63
C ASP A 162 8.14 0.93 -26.18
N ALA A 163 8.72 -0.18 -26.66
CA ALA A 163 8.35 -1.52 -26.21
C ALA A 163 8.60 -1.72 -24.71
N ALA A 164 9.77 -1.33 -24.20
CA ALA A 164 10.08 -1.42 -22.77
C ALA A 164 9.19 -0.51 -21.90
N SER A 165 8.85 0.69 -22.40
CA SER A 165 7.91 1.59 -21.73
C SER A 165 6.53 0.95 -21.62
N LYS A 166 6.08 0.26 -22.66
CA LYS A 166 4.82 -0.49 -22.65
C LYS A 166 4.86 -1.67 -21.66
N SER A 167 5.96 -2.43 -21.61
CA SER A 167 6.15 -3.49 -20.61
C SER A 167 6.03 -2.94 -19.19
N LEU A 168 6.58 -1.75 -18.93
CA LEU A 168 6.47 -1.05 -17.63
C LEU A 168 5.04 -0.64 -17.30
N GLU A 169 4.28 -0.12 -18.27
CA GLU A 169 2.86 0.20 -18.07
C GLU A 169 2.07 -1.06 -17.69
N GLU A 170 2.27 -2.18 -18.40
CA GLU A 170 1.62 -3.46 -18.12
C GLU A 170 2.03 -4.03 -16.74
N MET A 171 3.29 -3.83 -16.33
CA MET A 171 3.78 -4.14 -14.99
C MET A 171 3.07 -3.27 -13.94
N GLN A 172 3.00 -1.95 -14.13
CA GLN A 172 2.33 -1.03 -13.20
C GLN A 172 0.84 -1.35 -13.07
N GLU A 173 0.15 -1.68 -14.17
CA GLU A 173 -1.23 -2.15 -14.14
C GLU A 173 -1.39 -3.44 -13.32
N SER A 174 -0.51 -4.42 -13.49
CA SER A 174 -0.56 -5.65 -12.68
C SER A 174 -0.37 -5.37 -11.19
N MET A 175 0.49 -4.42 -10.86
CA MET A 175 0.78 -3.99 -9.49
C MET A 175 -0.39 -3.24 -8.85
N THR A 176 -1.12 -2.41 -9.60
CA THR A 176 -2.34 -1.76 -9.10
C THR A 176 -3.45 -2.78 -8.85
N LYS A 177 -3.61 -3.77 -9.73
CA LYS A 177 -4.55 -4.89 -9.56
C LYS A 177 -4.21 -5.71 -8.31
N LEU A 178 -2.93 -6.05 -8.12
CA LEU A 178 -2.46 -6.78 -6.94
C LEU A 178 -2.78 -6.02 -5.63
N LYS A 179 -2.55 -4.71 -5.60
CA LYS A 179 -2.91 -3.86 -4.45
C LYS A 179 -4.41 -3.93 -4.15
N ALA A 180 -5.25 -3.81 -5.17
CA ALA A 180 -6.71 -3.88 -5.00
C ALA A 180 -7.17 -5.25 -4.47
N GLN A 181 -6.66 -6.35 -5.03
CA GLN A 181 -6.97 -7.70 -4.57
C GLN A 181 -6.52 -7.95 -3.12
N LEU A 182 -5.42 -7.30 -2.71
CA LEU A 182 -4.94 -7.40 -1.34
C LEU A 182 -5.84 -6.64 -0.36
N GLU A 183 -6.29 -5.43 -0.70
CA GLU A 183 -7.29 -4.74 0.13
C GLU A 183 -8.59 -5.58 0.24
N GLU A 184 -9.04 -6.18 -0.85
CA GLU A 184 -10.17 -7.11 -0.80
C GLU A 184 -9.92 -8.31 0.12
N LEU A 185 -8.72 -8.91 0.05
CA LEU A 185 -8.33 -10.00 0.94
C LEU A 185 -8.33 -9.57 2.42
N THR A 186 -7.92 -8.34 2.73
CA THR A 186 -7.99 -7.84 4.11
C THR A 186 -9.43 -7.71 4.61
N VAL A 187 -10.35 -7.26 3.77
CA VAL A 187 -11.78 -7.20 4.11
C VAL A 187 -12.32 -8.61 4.35
N LYS A 188 -12.01 -9.58 3.47
CA LYS A 188 -12.43 -10.99 3.64
C LYS A 188 -11.89 -11.61 4.93
N LEU A 189 -10.63 -11.32 5.29
CA LEU A 189 -10.03 -11.77 6.55
C LEU A 189 -10.78 -11.23 7.77
N GLU A 190 -11.19 -9.96 7.76
CA GLU A 190 -11.98 -9.38 8.85
C GLU A 190 -13.38 -10.02 8.95
N GLU A 191 -14.01 -10.32 7.82
CA GLU A 191 -15.28 -11.04 7.80
C GLU A 191 -15.15 -12.47 8.33
N GLN A 192 -14.06 -13.16 7.98
CA GLN A 192 -13.74 -14.49 8.52
C GLN A 192 -13.61 -14.44 10.04
N LYS A 193 -12.82 -13.50 10.58
CA LYS A 193 -12.66 -13.33 12.03
C LYS A 193 -13.99 -13.11 12.74
N LYS A 194 -14.83 -12.22 12.22
CA LYS A 194 -16.17 -11.96 12.78
C LYS A 194 -17.06 -13.21 12.75
N ALA A 195 -16.97 -14.02 11.70
CA ALA A 195 -17.74 -15.25 11.59
C ALA A 195 -17.23 -16.33 12.57
N GLU A 196 -15.93 -16.43 12.78
CA GLU A 196 -15.33 -17.35 13.76
C GLU A 196 -15.63 -16.93 15.20
N ASP A 197 -15.56 -15.64 15.53
CA ASP A 197 -15.96 -15.12 16.84
C ASP A 197 -17.45 -15.41 17.13
N ALA A 198 -18.31 -15.26 16.12
CA ALA A 198 -19.74 -15.56 16.23
C ALA A 198 -20.01 -17.07 16.40
N LEU A 199 -19.19 -17.93 15.77
CA LEU A 199 -19.24 -19.38 15.98
C LEU A 199 -18.80 -19.74 17.40
N ALA A 200 -17.68 -19.21 17.88
CA ALA A 200 -17.18 -19.45 19.22
C ALA A 200 -18.20 -19.03 20.30
N ALA A 201 -18.84 -17.88 20.12
CA ALA A 201 -19.92 -17.43 21.00
C ALA A 201 -21.13 -18.39 20.97
N ALA A 202 -21.51 -18.89 19.80
CA ALA A 202 -22.61 -19.86 19.67
C ALA A 202 -22.25 -21.22 20.31
N GLU A 203 -21.01 -21.68 20.18
CA GLU A 203 -20.53 -22.92 20.81
C GLU A 203 -20.49 -22.80 22.34
N ALA A 204 -20.08 -21.64 22.88
CA ALA A 204 -20.14 -21.37 24.31
C ALA A 204 -21.59 -21.37 24.85
N GLU A 205 -22.54 -20.77 24.13
CA GLU A 205 -23.96 -20.81 24.48
C GLU A 205 -24.54 -22.24 24.43
N GLN A 206 -24.14 -23.04 23.43
CA GLN A 206 -24.56 -24.43 23.29
C GLN A 206 -24.01 -25.31 24.41
N GLN A 207 -22.76 -25.08 24.84
CA GLN A 207 -22.17 -25.75 25.99
C GLN A 207 -22.93 -25.38 27.29
N ALA A 208 -23.23 -24.09 27.50
CA ALA A 208 -24.01 -23.66 28.65
C ALA A 208 -25.43 -24.27 28.67
N ALA A 209 -26.08 -24.39 27.50
CA ALA A 209 -27.39 -25.03 27.37
C ALA A 209 -27.33 -26.55 27.65
N LEU A 210 -26.25 -27.23 27.24
CA LEU A 210 -26.01 -28.64 27.57
C LEU A 210 -25.80 -28.85 29.08
N ASP A 211 -25.03 -27.99 29.72
CA ASP A 211 -24.75 -28.09 31.16
C ASP A 211 -26.01 -27.81 31.99
N ALA A 212 -26.83 -26.83 31.59
CA ALA A 212 -28.13 -26.58 32.19
C ALA A 212 -29.08 -27.78 32.03
N LEU A 213 -29.13 -28.39 30.85
CA LEU A 213 -29.94 -29.59 30.59
C LEU A 213 -29.51 -30.76 31.47
N ARG A 214 -28.19 -30.99 31.61
CA ARG A 214 -27.66 -32.03 32.51
C ARG A 214 -28.05 -31.76 33.96
N ALA A 215 -27.86 -30.53 34.44
CA ALA A 215 -28.23 -30.14 35.80
C ALA A 215 -29.73 -30.36 36.10
N GLU A 216 -30.62 -29.98 35.17
CA GLU A 216 -32.06 -30.20 35.31
C GLU A 216 -32.43 -31.69 35.28
N LYS A 217 -31.79 -32.49 34.42
CA LYS A 217 -31.98 -33.95 34.37
C LYS A 217 -31.51 -34.63 35.66
N ASP A 218 -30.34 -34.26 36.17
CA ASP A 218 -29.77 -34.80 37.41
C ASP A 218 -30.62 -34.40 38.63
N ALA A 219 -31.11 -33.15 38.68
CA ALA A 219 -31.98 -32.68 39.74
C ALA A 219 -33.35 -33.39 39.73
N HIS A 220 -33.90 -33.66 38.55
CA HIS A 220 -35.14 -34.42 38.41
C HIS A 220 -34.93 -35.88 38.82
N GLN A 221 -33.86 -36.53 38.35
CA GLN A 221 -33.52 -37.90 38.71
C GLN A 221 -33.30 -38.05 40.21
N LYS A 222 -32.55 -37.13 40.83
CA LYS A 222 -32.32 -37.16 42.27
C LYS A 222 -33.61 -37.07 43.09
N LYS A 223 -34.58 -36.24 42.67
CA LYS A 223 -35.90 -36.17 43.33
C LYS A 223 -36.66 -37.49 43.22
N LEU A 224 -36.59 -38.15 42.06
CA LEU A 224 -37.19 -39.47 41.88
C LEU A 224 -36.52 -40.50 42.80
N ASP A 225 -35.19 -40.54 42.84
CA ASP A 225 -34.43 -41.48 43.68
C ASP A 225 -34.69 -41.27 45.17
N ASP A 226 -34.74 -40.01 45.63
CA ASP A 226 -34.98 -39.68 47.04
C ASP A 226 -36.41 -40.06 47.48
N LEU A 227 -37.41 -39.83 46.62
CA LEU A 227 -38.80 -40.22 46.89
C LEU A 227 -38.99 -41.74 46.82
N GLU A 228 -38.30 -42.43 45.90
CA GLU A 228 -38.31 -43.89 45.82
C GLU A 228 -37.75 -44.50 47.11
N LYS A 229 -36.58 -44.04 47.57
CA LYS A 229 -36.00 -44.48 48.85
C LYS A 229 -36.92 -44.21 50.03
N ALA A 230 -37.49 -43.01 50.14
CA ALA A 230 -38.41 -42.65 51.23
C ALA A 230 -39.72 -43.46 51.21
N SER A 231 -40.15 -43.94 50.04
CA SER A 231 -41.34 -44.81 49.93
C SER A 231 -41.08 -46.24 50.44
N GLN A 232 -39.83 -46.70 50.39
CA GLN A 232 -39.39 -48.05 50.79
C GLN A 232 -38.75 -48.09 52.18
N ASP A 233 -38.54 -46.95 52.84
CA ASP A 233 -37.88 -46.86 54.15
C ASP A 233 -38.82 -47.29 55.30
N ASP A 234 -38.61 -48.50 55.80
CA ASP A 234 -39.38 -49.08 56.91
C ASP A 234 -39.21 -48.35 58.26
N SER A 235 -38.23 -47.44 58.38
CA SER A 235 -38.07 -46.59 59.57
C SER A 235 -39.07 -45.41 59.60
N LEU A 236 -39.69 -45.09 58.46
CA LEU A 236 -40.69 -44.03 58.34
C LEU A 236 -42.11 -44.55 58.62
N SER A 237 -42.97 -43.68 59.16
CA SER A 237 -44.37 -44.04 59.42
C SER A 237 -45.12 -44.38 58.12
N THR A 238 -46.11 -45.28 58.20
CA THR A 238 -46.93 -45.70 57.06
C THR A 238 -47.51 -44.53 56.26
N VAL A 239 -47.91 -43.46 56.95
CA VAL A 239 -48.42 -42.24 56.30
C VAL A 239 -47.33 -41.52 55.50
N LYS A 240 -46.09 -41.43 56.01
CA LYS A 240 -44.97 -40.80 55.30
C LYS A 240 -44.54 -41.61 54.08
N ARG A 241 -44.45 -42.95 54.19
CA ARG A 241 -44.17 -43.83 53.03
C ARG A 241 -45.22 -43.73 51.94
N ASN A 242 -46.50 -43.78 52.31
CA ASN A 242 -47.60 -43.65 51.34
C ASN A 242 -47.62 -42.27 50.69
N LYS A 243 -47.28 -41.21 51.43
CA LYS A 243 -47.13 -39.87 50.88
C LYS A 243 -45.97 -39.80 49.86
N ALA A 244 -44.80 -40.33 50.19
CA ALA A 244 -43.66 -40.39 49.28
C ALA A 244 -43.96 -41.24 48.02
N ALA A 245 -44.66 -42.37 48.17
CA ALA A 245 -45.09 -43.22 47.06
C ALA A 245 -46.06 -42.48 46.11
N ASN A 246 -47.01 -41.73 46.66
CA ASN A 246 -47.94 -40.91 45.88
C ASN A 246 -47.22 -39.77 45.16
N GLU A 247 -46.34 -39.04 45.85
CA GLU A 247 -45.54 -37.95 45.25
C GLU A 247 -44.60 -38.48 44.17
N PHE A 248 -43.99 -39.66 44.36
CA PHE A 248 -43.18 -40.33 43.34
C PHE A 248 -44.00 -40.68 42.09
N GLN A 249 -45.17 -41.28 42.26
CA GLN A 249 -46.04 -41.59 41.12
C GLN A 249 -46.54 -40.33 40.42
N GLN A 250 -46.81 -39.26 41.18
CA GLN A 250 -47.21 -37.97 40.62
C GLN A 250 -46.07 -37.34 39.80
N LEU A 251 -44.85 -37.29 40.34
CA LEU A 251 -43.66 -36.80 39.62
C LEU A 251 -43.28 -37.64 38.40
N LYS A 252 -43.56 -38.95 38.43
CA LYS A 252 -43.34 -39.85 37.29
C LYS A 252 -44.42 -39.71 36.20
N ALA A 253 -45.63 -39.35 36.60
CA ALA A 253 -46.75 -39.12 35.68
C ALA A 253 -46.76 -37.68 35.12
N GLU A 254 -46.23 -36.72 35.86
CA GLU A 254 -46.07 -35.34 35.43
C GLU A 254 -44.85 -35.21 34.52
N ASP A 255 -45.02 -34.51 33.39
CA ASP A 255 -43.88 -34.23 32.55
C ASP A 255 -43.04 -33.10 33.15
N PRO A 256 -41.72 -33.29 33.35
CA PRO A 256 -40.87 -32.26 33.91
C PRO A 256 -40.70 -31.09 32.94
N LEU A 257 -41.61 -30.11 33.07
CA LEU A 257 -41.56 -28.82 32.38
C LEU A 257 -40.17 -28.15 32.41
N PRO A 258 -39.39 -28.18 33.52
CA PRO A 258 -38.03 -27.65 33.52
C PRO A 258 -37.09 -28.36 32.54
N VAL A 259 -37.14 -29.70 32.48
CA VAL A 259 -36.32 -30.50 31.55
C VAL A 259 -36.71 -30.23 30.10
N ARG A 260 -38.01 -30.21 29.78
CA ARG A 260 -38.47 -29.86 28.42
C ARG A 260 -38.01 -28.47 27.98
N LYS A 261 -38.09 -27.46 28.88
CA LYS A 261 -37.60 -26.11 28.58
C LYS A 261 -36.10 -26.11 28.30
N ALA A 262 -35.32 -26.86 29.08
CA ALA A 262 -33.88 -27.00 28.85
C ALA A 262 -33.59 -27.73 27.52
N GLU A 263 -34.35 -28.75 27.15
CA GLU A 263 -34.21 -29.46 25.86
C GLU A 263 -34.50 -28.54 24.67
N ILE A 264 -35.58 -27.74 24.71
CA ILE A 264 -35.89 -26.77 23.67
C ILE A 264 -34.79 -25.70 23.54
N THR A 265 -34.25 -25.25 24.68
CA THR A 265 -33.14 -24.27 24.71
C THR A 265 -31.88 -24.85 24.09
N GLN A 266 -31.55 -26.10 24.41
CA GLN A 266 -30.42 -26.83 23.83
C GLN A 266 -30.59 -27.04 22.33
N GLU A 267 -31.79 -27.40 21.87
CA GLU A 267 -32.06 -27.59 20.44
C GLU A 267 -31.92 -26.26 19.68
N ALA A 268 -32.42 -25.16 20.25
CA ALA A 268 -32.25 -23.82 19.68
C ALA A 268 -30.76 -23.44 19.58
N ALA A 269 -29.97 -23.74 20.61
CA ALA A 269 -28.53 -23.49 20.60
C ALA A 269 -27.79 -24.34 19.55
N LEU A 270 -28.16 -25.62 19.38
CA LEU A 270 -27.62 -26.47 18.31
C LEU A 270 -27.92 -25.91 16.92
N ARG A 271 -29.16 -25.44 16.67
CA ARG A 271 -29.53 -24.81 15.40
C ARG A 271 -28.71 -23.54 15.14
N LYS A 272 -28.44 -22.75 16.19
CA LYS A 272 -27.59 -21.55 16.10
C LYS A 272 -26.14 -21.91 15.74
N VAL A 273 -25.54 -22.89 16.41
CA VAL A 273 -24.19 -23.39 16.10
C VAL A 273 -24.10 -23.89 14.67
N ALA A 274 -25.06 -24.71 14.22
CA ALA A 274 -25.07 -25.23 12.86
C ALA A 274 -25.11 -24.12 11.80
N LYS A 275 -25.90 -23.06 12.03
CA LYS A 275 -25.95 -21.89 11.16
C LYS A 275 -24.63 -21.13 11.15
N GLN A 276 -24.06 -20.84 12.31
CA GLN A 276 -22.80 -20.09 12.40
C GLN A 276 -21.62 -20.88 11.83
N ARG A 277 -21.59 -22.19 12.00
CA ARG A 277 -20.55 -23.07 11.44
C ARG A 277 -20.57 -23.03 9.92
N LYS A 278 -21.75 -23.05 9.30
CA LYS A 278 -21.89 -22.88 7.85
C LYS A 278 -21.31 -21.53 7.40
N ILE A 279 -21.71 -20.43 8.05
CA ILE A 279 -21.22 -19.08 7.72
C ILE A 279 -19.69 -18.99 7.86
N ALA A 280 -19.13 -19.46 8.97
CA ALA A 280 -17.69 -19.47 9.21
C ALA A 280 -16.94 -20.29 8.15
N SER A 281 -17.47 -21.47 7.79
CA SER A 281 -16.86 -22.31 6.74
C SER A 281 -16.87 -21.64 5.36
N GLU A 282 -17.96 -20.96 4.99
CA GLU A 282 -18.08 -20.22 3.73
C GLU A 282 -17.10 -19.04 3.68
N LYS A 283 -16.97 -18.30 4.78
CA LYS A 283 -16.02 -17.17 4.88
C LYS A 283 -14.56 -17.62 4.89
N THR A 284 -14.27 -18.75 5.52
CA THR A 284 -12.94 -19.37 5.48
C THR A 284 -12.58 -19.76 4.05
N ALA A 285 -13.47 -20.50 3.36
CA ALA A 285 -13.25 -20.92 1.98
C ALA A 285 -13.08 -19.73 1.02
N ALA A 286 -13.89 -18.67 1.18
CA ALA A 286 -13.77 -17.45 0.38
C ALA A 286 -12.43 -16.72 0.61
N THR A 287 -11.96 -16.68 1.86
CA THR A 287 -10.66 -16.04 2.21
C THR A 287 -9.49 -16.85 1.67
N GLU A 288 -9.54 -18.18 1.74
CA GLU A 288 -8.53 -19.06 1.17
C GLU A 288 -8.45 -18.96 -0.35
N ALA A 289 -9.59 -18.94 -1.03
CA ALA A 289 -9.65 -18.79 -2.47
C ALA A 289 -9.03 -17.44 -2.90
N GLN A 290 -9.42 -16.35 -2.24
CA GLN A 290 -8.84 -15.03 -2.53
C GLN A 290 -7.32 -14.99 -2.24
N LYS A 291 -6.88 -15.65 -1.16
CA LYS A 291 -5.46 -15.72 -0.81
C LYS A 291 -4.65 -16.36 -1.94
N LEU A 292 -5.12 -17.47 -2.50
CA LEU A 292 -4.45 -18.15 -3.62
C LEU A 292 -4.40 -17.28 -4.88
N GLU A 293 -5.46 -16.50 -5.17
CA GLU A 293 -5.45 -15.56 -6.30
C GLU A 293 -4.42 -14.44 -6.10
N VAL A 294 -4.33 -13.91 -4.87
CA VAL A 294 -3.37 -12.86 -4.53
C VAL A 294 -1.93 -13.38 -4.56
N GLU A 295 -1.66 -14.59 -4.08
CA GLU A 295 -0.33 -15.21 -4.16
C GLU A 295 0.12 -15.40 -5.63
N LYS A 296 -0.79 -15.87 -6.50
CA LYS A 296 -0.50 -15.97 -7.95
C LYS A 296 -0.24 -14.60 -8.58
N ALA A 297 -1.05 -13.60 -8.26
CA ALA A 297 -0.87 -12.25 -8.78
C ALA A 297 0.44 -11.60 -8.29
N GLU A 298 0.91 -11.96 -7.09
CA GLU A 298 2.23 -11.55 -6.60
C GLU A 298 3.36 -12.18 -7.41
N GLU A 299 3.30 -13.50 -7.67
CA GLU A 299 4.28 -14.20 -8.49
C GLU A 299 4.33 -13.65 -9.93
N GLU A 300 3.17 -13.44 -10.55
CA GLU A 300 3.04 -12.84 -11.88
C GLU A 300 3.57 -11.39 -11.91
N GLY A 301 3.23 -10.59 -10.90
CA GLY A 301 3.72 -9.22 -10.77
C GLY A 301 5.24 -9.17 -10.60
N GLN A 302 5.81 -10.10 -9.82
CA GLN A 302 7.26 -10.19 -9.65
C GLN A 302 7.96 -10.62 -10.94
N ALA A 303 7.41 -11.60 -11.66
CA ALA A 303 7.95 -12.04 -12.94
C ALA A 303 8.01 -10.88 -13.96
N LYS A 304 6.97 -10.05 -14.02
CA LYS A 304 6.95 -8.85 -14.88
C LYS A 304 7.98 -7.81 -14.48
N VAL A 305 8.20 -7.61 -13.18
CA VAL A 305 9.27 -6.74 -12.67
C VAL A 305 10.63 -7.25 -13.15
N ASP A 306 10.89 -8.55 -12.99
CA ASP A 306 12.16 -9.16 -13.38
C ASP A 306 12.38 -9.10 -14.91
N GLU A 307 11.32 -9.29 -15.69
CA GLU A 307 11.32 -9.12 -17.16
C GLU A 307 11.66 -7.68 -17.55
N CYS A 308 11.00 -6.67 -16.97
CA CYS A 308 11.29 -5.26 -17.24
C CYS A 308 12.74 -4.89 -16.89
N VAL A 309 13.25 -5.38 -15.75
CA VAL A 309 14.67 -5.17 -15.36
C VAL A 309 15.62 -5.80 -16.38
N ALA A 310 15.34 -7.02 -16.84
CA ALA A 310 16.16 -7.70 -17.84
C ALA A 310 16.13 -6.97 -19.19
N GLU A 311 14.95 -6.55 -19.66
CA GLU A 311 14.78 -5.78 -20.90
C GLU A 311 15.60 -4.49 -20.86
N ILE A 312 15.46 -3.68 -19.80
CA ILE A 312 16.21 -2.43 -19.64
C ILE A 312 17.72 -2.71 -19.58
N SER A 313 18.15 -3.74 -18.86
CA SER A 313 19.57 -4.09 -18.78
C SER A 313 20.15 -4.48 -20.13
N GLU A 314 19.40 -5.16 -21.01
CA GLU A 314 19.84 -5.46 -22.38
C GLU A 314 19.87 -4.21 -23.27
N LEU A 315 18.87 -3.32 -23.13
CA LEU A 315 18.84 -2.05 -23.87
C LEU A 315 20.03 -1.15 -23.50
N LYS A 316 20.43 -1.11 -22.23
CA LYS A 316 21.61 -0.36 -21.79
C LYS A 316 22.91 -0.83 -22.47
N LYS A 317 23.01 -2.11 -22.85
CA LYS A 317 24.19 -2.65 -23.58
C LYS A 317 24.27 -2.18 -25.03
N CYS A 318 23.13 -1.82 -25.63
CA CYS A 318 23.09 -1.34 -27.02
C CYS A 318 23.70 0.07 -27.18
N GLY A 319 23.90 0.80 -26.08
CA GLY A 319 24.44 2.17 -26.08
C GLY A 319 23.46 3.21 -26.60
N GLY A 320 23.84 4.49 -26.53
CA GLY A 320 23.08 5.63 -27.05
C GLY A 320 22.83 6.74 -26.03
N ASP A 321 22.36 7.90 -26.52
CA ASP A 321 22.10 9.12 -25.72
C ASP A 321 20.77 9.06 -24.93
N THR A 322 20.42 7.89 -24.37
CA THR A 322 19.15 7.64 -23.63
C THR A 322 19.35 7.25 -22.17
N TYR A 323 20.49 7.63 -21.59
CA TYR A 323 20.81 7.31 -20.20
C TYR A 323 19.75 7.82 -19.21
N GLY A 324 19.18 9.00 -19.47
CA GLY A 324 18.10 9.58 -18.68
C GLY A 324 16.82 8.75 -18.72
N THR A 325 16.43 8.27 -19.90
CA THR A 325 15.29 7.38 -20.05
C THR A 325 15.50 6.07 -19.29
N PHE A 326 16.67 5.45 -19.39
CA PHE A 326 16.94 4.20 -18.66
C PHE A 326 16.92 4.39 -17.15
N TRP A 327 17.53 5.48 -16.65
CA TRP A 327 17.48 5.80 -15.24
C TRP A 327 16.03 6.01 -14.76
N TRP A 328 15.21 6.70 -15.56
CA TRP A 328 13.80 6.92 -15.24
C TRP A 328 13.03 5.62 -15.12
N MET A 329 13.19 4.73 -16.11
CA MET A 329 12.56 3.42 -16.13
C MET A 329 12.98 2.56 -14.93
N GLU A 330 14.27 2.54 -14.59
CA GLU A 330 14.78 1.84 -13.40
C GLU A 330 14.15 2.41 -12.12
N ARG A 331 14.04 3.74 -12.03
CA ARG A 331 13.42 4.40 -10.88
C ARG A 331 11.93 4.08 -10.76
N GLU A 332 11.20 4.00 -11.86
CA GLU A 332 9.79 3.58 -11.88
C GLU A 332 9.63 2.12 -11.42
N ILE A 333 10.55 1.22 -11.79
CA ILE A 333 10.58 -0.15 -11.27
C ILE A 333 10.85 -0.15 -9.76
N GLU A 334 11.84 0.62 -9.29
CA GLU A 334 12.16 0.69 -7.86
C GLU A 334 10.97 1.19 -7.02
N GLU A 335 10.28 2.24 -7.48
CA GLU A 335 9.06 2.70 -6.83
C GLU A 335 7.97 1.63 -6.89
N ALA A 336 7.77 0.95 -8.02
CA ALA A 336 6.82 -0.17 -8.10
C ALA A 336 7.16 -1.28 -7.07
N GLN A 337 8.43 -1.68 -6.97
CA GLN A 337 8.92 -2.69 -6.02
C GLN A 337 8.74 -2.26 -4.55
N LYS A 338 8.97 -0.99 -4.23
CA LYS A 338 8.75 -0.45 -2.88
C LYS A 338 7.30 -0.60 -2.42
N TYR A 339 6.36 -0.53 -3.36
CA TYR A 339 4.93 -0.71 -3.09
C TYR A 339 4.43 -2.13 -3.38
N LEU A 340 5.33 -3.10 -3.62
CA LEU A 340 5.00 -4.52 -3.72
C LEU A 340 4.66 -5.03 -2.30
N PRO A 341 3.44 -5.51 -2.06
CA PRO A 341 2.94 -5.65 -0.69
C PRO A 341 3.39 -6.95 0.01
N ARG A 342 4.64 -7.39 -0.20
CA ARG A 342 5.20 -8.66 0.30
C ARG A 342 5.01 -8.86 1.80
N HIS A 343 5.28 -7.82 2.60
CA HIS A 343 5.14 -7.88 4.05
C HIS A 343 3.66 -7.98 4.48
N LYS A 344 2.77 -7.23 3.83
CA LYS A 344 1.33 -7.25 4.14
C LYS A 344 0.76 -8.64 3.79
N LEU A 345 1.19 -9.24 2.68
CA LEU A 345 0.84 -10.60 2.29
C LEU A 345 1.30 -11.64 3.30
N LYS A 346 2.57 -11.59 3.72
CA LYS A 346 3.09 -12.52 4.74
C LYS A 346 2.30 -12.44 6.05
N ASN A 347 1.93 -11.24 6.48
CA ASN A 347 1.14 -11.04 7.71
C ASN A 347 -0.27 -11.61 7.58
N ILE A 348 -0.93 -11.36 6.43
CA ILE A 348 -2.24 -11.92 6.14
C ILE A 348 -2.16 -13.45 6.07
N ALA A 349 -1.16 -14.01 5.37
CA ALA A 349 -0.97 -15.45 5.26
C ALA A 349 -0.77 -16.12 6.62
N THR A 350 -0.04 -15.45 7.52
CA THR A 350 0.16 -15.91 8.92
C THR A 350 -1.16 -15.85 9.69
N ALA A 351 -1.94 -14.77 9.55
CA ALA A 351 -3.23 -14.62 10.22
C ALA A 351 -4.26 -15.66 9.76
N VAL A 352 -4.36 -15.93 8.46
CA VAL A 352 -5.20 -17.00 7.91
C VAL A 352 -4.77 -18.37 8.46
N GLY A 353 -3.46 -18.61 8.54
CA GLY A 353 -2.92 -19.86 9.11
C GLY A 353 -3.24 -20.05 10.59
N ALA A 354 -3.28 -18.97 11.38
CA ALA A 354 -3.61 -19.03 12.81
C ALA A 354 -5.10 -19.37 13.05
N LEU A 355 -5.99 -18.91 12.16
CA LEU A 355 -7.44 -19.17 12.25
C LEU A 355 -7.80 -20.64 11.92
N LYS A 356 -6.93 -21.38 11.22
CA LYS A 356 -7.12 -22.81 10.91
C LYS A 356 -7.14 -23.76 12.12
N VAL A 357 -6.77 -23.31 13.33
CA VAL A 357 -6.48 -24.20 14.48
C VAL A 357 -7.71 -24.51 15.36
N LEU A 358 -8.94 -24.36 14.87
CA LEU A 358 -10.12 -24.93 15.55
C LEU A 358 -10.59 -26.19 14.82
N PRO A 359 -9.96 -27.36 15.04
CA PRO A 359 -10.47 -28.61 14.51
C PRO A 359 -11.85 -28.87 15.13
N SER A 360 -12.86 -29.00 14.27
CA SER A 360 -14.23 -29.47 14.57
C SER A 360 -14.30 -30.92 15.08
N ALA A 361 -13.23 -31.47 15.64
CA ALA A 361 -13.13 -32.85 16.06
C ALA A 361 -13.04 -32.93 17.57
N GLU A 362 -14.19 -32.90 18.25
CA GLU A 362 -14.49 -33.58 19.53
C GLU A 362 -15.84 -33.09 20.12
N LEU A 363 -16.89 -33.12 19.30
CA LEU A 363 -18.27 -33.11 19.80
C LEU A 363 -19.05 -34.18 19.03
N ARG A 364 -18.74 -35.45 19.32
CA ARG A 364 -19.58 -36.62 19.01
C ARG A 364 -19.95 -37.32 20.28
#